data_AF-A0A920VZ65-F1
#
_entry.id   AF-A0A920VZ65-F1
#
_cell.length_a   1.000
_cell.length_b   1.000
_cell.length_c   1.000
_cell.angle_alpha   90.00
_cell.angle_beta   90.00
_cell.angle_gamma   90.00
#
_symmetry.space_group_name_H-M   'P 1'
#
loop_
_entity.id
_entity.type
_entity.pdbx_description
1 polymer ?
#
loop_
_entity_poly.entity_id
_entity_poly.type
_entity_poly.pdbx_seq_one_letter_code
_entity_poly.pdbx_strand_id
1 'polypeptide(L)'
;MNLQIGDRLEFEVNQQFVSAEVASFRSVRWDNMQPNFFIVFSPGTIDHIGATFLSTALMEREQKILLNDLIRMFPTMVIIEIDGLIEQIQTIIAQVTSAIELFLYWFYFVALSFFLPALMLLWMNAFMKTLFCELWEQA
;
A
#
# COMPACT_ATOMS: atom_id res chain seq x y z
N MET A 1 -9.13 5.81 -29.85
CA MET A 1 -8.37 6.06 -31.09
C MET A 1 -7.73 4.75 -31.50
N ASN A 2 -7.93 4.31 -32.74
CA ASN A 2 -7.52 2.97 -33.22
C ASN A 2 -6.12 3.05 -33.86
N LEU A 3 -5.11 3.34 -33.04
CA LEU A 3 -3.72 3.52 -33.45
C LEU A 3 -3.09 2.21 -33.93
N GLN A 4 -2.29 2.27 -34.99
CA GLN A 4 -1.59 1.15 -35.59
C GLN A 4 -0.07 1.35 -35.56
N ILE A 5 0.66 0.24 -35.68
CA ILE A 5 2.12 0.29 -35.88
C ILE A 5 2.38 0.93 -37.24
N GLY A 6 3.35 1.86 -37.30
CA GLY A 6 3.66 2.64 -38.50
C GLY A 6 2.92 3.99 -38.59
N ASP A 7 1.95 4.24 -37.72
CA ASP A 7 1.31 5.56 -37.65
C ASP A 7 2.31 6.63 -37.21
N ARG A 8 2.19 7.83 -37.78
CA ARG A 8 3.01 8.98 -37.41
C ARG A 8 2.25 9.83 -36.40
N LEU A 9 2.89 10.06 -35.25
CA LEU A 9 2.39 10.92 -34.20
C LEU A 9 3.27 12.16 -34.09
N GLU A 10 2.64 13.28 -33.74
CA GLU A 10 3.33 14.52 -33.38
C GLU A 10 3.11 14.80 -31.90
N PHE A 11 4.19 15.08 -31.20
CA PHE A 11 4.22 15.37 -29.78
C PHE A 11 4.71 16.78 -29.56
N GLU A 12 4.02 17.54 -28.72
CA GLU A 12 4.49 18.85 -28.26
C GLU A 12 5.23 18.68 -26.93
N VAL A 13 6.49 19.07 -26.87
CA VAL A 13 7.33 19.04 -25.66
C VAL A 13 8.02 20.39 -25.53
N ASN A 14 7.79 21.11 -24.43
CA ASN A 14 8.40 22.42 -24.19
C ASN A 14 8.25 23.40 -25.38
N GLN A 15 7.05 23.43 -26.01
CA GLN A 15 6.73 24.25 -27.20
C GLN A 15 7.47 23.85 -28.49
N GLN A 16 8.11 22.67 -28.51
CA GLN A 16 8.74 22.09 -29.68
C GLN A 16 7.94 20.87 -30.14
N PHE A 17 7.78 20.71 -31.45
CA PHE A 17 7.07 19.58 -32.04
C PHE A 17 8.06 18.48 -32.45
N VAL A 18 7.77 17.25 -32.04
CA VAL A 18 8.54 16.04 -32.35
C VAL A 18 7.64 15.08 -33.07
N SER A 19 7.99 14.74 -34.31
CA SER A 19 7.29 13.72 -35.09
C SER A 19 8.00 12.37 -34.99
N ALA A 20 7.28 11.32 -34.60
CA ALA A 20 7.80 9.96 -34.48
C ALA A 20 6.82 8.92 -35.02
N GLU A 21 7.34 7.78 -35.44
CA GLU A 21 6.57 6.63 -35.90
C GLU A 21 6.30 5.65 -34.75
N VAL A 22 5.08 5.10 -34.70
CA VAL A 22 4.70 4.09 -33.71
C VAL A 22 5.38 2.76 -34.03
N ALA A 23 6.48 2.46 -33.33
CA ALA A 23 7.25 1.23 -33.52
C ALA A 23 6.64 0.00 -32.81
N SER A 24 6.06 0.20 -31.62
CA SER A 24 5.47 -0.88 -30.83
C SER A 24 4.47 -0.35 -29.81
N PHE A 25 3.59 -1.24 -29.34
CA PHE A 25 2.72 -0.99 -28.20
C PHE A 25 3.16 -1.86 -27.02
N ARG A 26 3.06 -1.32 -25.80
CA ARG A 26 3.24 -2.07 -24.56
C ARG A 26 1.94 -2.14 -23.78
N SER A 27 1.67 -3.31 -23.22
CA SER A 27 0.62 -3.45 -22.21
C SER A 27 1.12 -2.91 -20.88
N VAL A 28 0.30 -2.10 -20.23
CA VAL A 28 0.57 -1.54 -18.91
C VAL A 28 -0.10 -2.42 -17.86
N ARG A 29 0.65 -2.79 -16.82
CA ARG A 29 0.07 -3.45 -15.64
C ARG A 29 -0.19 -2.40 -14.57
N TRP A 30 -1.45 -2.25 -14.16
CA TRP A 30 -1.89 -1.22 -13.21
C TRP A 30 -1.78 -1.64 -11.74
N ASP A 31 -1.38 -2.88 -11.52
CA ASP A 31 -1.16 -3.48 -10.20
C ASP A 31 0.15 -3.02 -9.56
N ASN A 32 1.09 -2.51 -10.35
CA ASN A 32 2.36 -1.97 -9.86
C ASN A 32 2.31 -0.44 -9.78
N MET A 33 2.91 0.12 -8.73
CA MET A 33 3.05 1.58 -8.56
C MET A 33 4.18 2.16 -9.45
N GLN A 34 4.38 1.62 -10.64
CA GLN A 34 5.35 2.15 -11.59
C GLN A 34 4.70 3.22 -12.47
N PRO A 35 5.46 4.20 -12.97
CA PRO A 35 4.89 5.17 -13.89
C PRO A 35 4.55 4.49 -15.22
N ASN A 36 3.34 4.74 -15.70
CA ASN A 36 2.74 3.93 -16.78
C ASN A 36 2.82 4.59 -18.15
N PHE A 37 2.86 5.91 -18.19
CA PHE A 37 2.82 6.68 -19.43
C PHE A 37 4.22 7.17 -19.80
N PHE A 38 4.94 6.32 -20.53
CA PHE A 38 6.22 6.70 -21.14
C PHE A 38 6.15 6.50 -22.63
N ILE A 39 6.64 7.50 -23.36
CA ILE A 39 6.96 7.39 -24.78
C ILE A 39 8.48 7.32 -24.85
N VAL A 40 8.99 6.26 -25.47
CA VAL A 40 10.42 6.04 -25.63
C VAL A 40 10.79 6.39 -27.05
N PHE A 41 11.69 7.37 -27.21
CA PHE A 41 12.20 7.78 -28.51
C PHE A 41 13.55 7.10 -28.80
N SER A 42 13.89 6.98 -30.09
CA SER A 42 15.22 6.53 -30.49
C SER A 42 16.28 7.57 -30.10
N PRO A 43 17.53 7.17 -29.78
CA PRO A 43 18.61 8.11 -29.49
C PRO A 43 18.75 9.20 -30.57
N GLY A 44 18.99 10.45 -30.19
CA GLY A 44 19.09 11.57 -31.13
C GLY A 44 17.78 12.27 -31.47
N THR A 45 16.62 11.66 -31.18
CA THR A 45 15.30 12.20 -31.57
C THR A 45 14.92 13.44 -30.77
N ILE A 46 15.29 13.50 -29.48
CA ILE A 46 14.89 14.55 -28.54
C ILE A 46 16.09 15.20 -27.84
N ASP A 47 17.32 14.92 -28.28
CA ASP A 47 18.56 15.40 -27.65
C ASP A 47 18.69 16.94 -27.67
N HIS A 48 17.97 17.61 -28.57
CA HIS A 48 17.91 19.06 -28.70
C HIS A 48 16.89 19.73 -27.76
N ILE A 49 16.12 18.94 -27.02
CA ILE A 49 15.08 19.40 -26.10
C ILE A 49 15.66 19.38 -24.68
N GLY A 50 15.44 20.45 -23.91
CA GLY A 50 15.81 20.48 -22.50
C GLY A 50 15.13 19.35 -21.72
N ALA A 51 15.92 18.48 -21.09
CA ALA A 51 15.42 17.33 -20.34
C ALA A 51 15.42 17.58 -18.84
N THR A 52 14.37 17.14 -18.17
CA THR A 52 14.36 16.97 -16.71
C THR A 52 14.79 15.55 -16.39
N PHE A 53 15.88 15.40 -15.65
CA PHE A 53 16.35 14.09 -15.20
C PHE A 53 15.62 13.69 -13.91
N LEU A 54 15.12 12.47 -13.89
CA LEU A 54 14.54 11.84 -12.71
C LEU A 54 15.39 10.64 -12.32
N SER A 55 15.72 10.53 -11.04
CA SER A 55 16.45 9.39 -10.49
C SER A 55 15.87 9.01 -9.15
N THR A 56 16.02 7.74 -8.78
CA THR A 56 15.65 7.22 -7.47
C THR A 56 16.89 6.63 -6.81
N ALA A 57 17.05 6.91 -5.53
CA ALA A 57 18.13 6.35 -4.73
C ALA A 57 17.56 5.82 -3.41
N LEU A 58 17.97 4.61 -3.03
CA LEU A 58 17.73 4.10 -1.69
C LEU A 58 18.93 4.51 -0.84
N MET A 59 18.67 5.22 0.24
CA MET A 59 19.71 5.76 1.12
C MET A 59 19.35 5.46 2.57
N GLU A 60 20.36 5.10 3.37
CA GLU A 60 20.21 5.00 4.83
C GLU A 60 20.09 6.41 5.46
N ARG A 61 19.54 6.52 6.67
CA ARG A 61 19.28 7.82 7.31
C ARG A 61 20.55 8.66 7.47
N GLU A 62 21.66 8.00 7.77
CA GLU A 62 22.97 8.60 7.98
C GLU A 62 23.53 9.20 6.68
N GLN A 63 23.17 8.63 5.53
CA GLN A 63 23.63 9.07 4.22
C GLN A 63 22.88 10.29 3.70
N LYS A 64 21.69 10.60 4.25
CA LYS A 64 20.89 11.77 3.84
C LYS A 64 21.63 13.10 4.04
N ILE A 65 22.66 13.15 4.90
CA ILE A 65 23.46 14.36 5.07
C ILE A 65 24.18 14.79 3.78
N LEU A 66 24.52 13.83 2.91
CA LEU A 66 25.15 14.06 1.59
C LEU A 66 24.22 14.84 0.65
N LEU A 67 22.92 14.80 0.89
CA LEU A 67 21.93 15.51 0.09
C LEU A 67 22.09 17.03 0.19
N ASN A 68 22.55 17.53 1.34
CA ASN A 68 22.84 18.96 1.53
C ASN A 68 23.92 19.44 0.57
N ASP A 69 24.95 18.62 0.33
CA ASP A 69 26.03 18.94 -0.60
C ASP A 69 25.54 18.86 -2.05
N LEU A 70 24.67 17.89 -2.38
CA LEU A 70 24.05 17.79 -3.70
C LEU A 70 23.18 19.01 -4.04
N ILE A 71 22.37 19.50 -3.10
CA ILE A 71 21.55 20.71 -3.30
C ILE A 71 22.44 21.93 -3.57
N ARG A 72 23.59 22.02 -2.88
CA ARG A 72 24.55 23.12 -3.09
C ARG A 72 25.22 23.04 -4.47
N MET A 73 25.55 21.84 -4.93
CA MET A 73 26.17 21.64 -6.25
C MET A 73 25.16 21.77 -7.40
N PHE A 74 23.91 21.38 -7.18
CA PHE A 74 22.83 21.36 -8.19
C PHE A 74 21.56 22.05 -7.65
N PRO A 75 21.52 23.38 -7.62
CA PRO A 75 20.42 24.15 -7.01
C PRO A 75 19.09 24.03 -7.76
N THR A 76 19.09 23.50 -8.99
CA THR A 76 17.88 23.22 -9.78
C THR A 76 17.29 21.84 -9.50
N MET A 77 17.93 21.01 -8.66
CA MET A 77 17.44 19.69 -8.29
C MET A 77 16.29 19.79 -7.29
N VAL A 78 15.20 19.07 -7.55
CA VAL A 78 14.11 18.88 -6.60
C VAL A 78 14.24 17.49 -5.99
N ILE A 79 14.31 17.43 -4.66
CA ILE A 79 14.37 16.15 -3.94
C ILE A 79 13.03 15.89 -3.28
N ILE A 80 12.56 14.66 -3.43
CA ILE A 80 11.29 14.19 -2.89
C ILE A 80 11.58 13.02 -1.95
N GLU A 81 11.41 13.26 -0.66
CA GLU A 81 11.55 12.24 0.38
C GLU A 81 10.20 11.55 0.60
N ILE A 82 10.13 10.26 0.26
CA ILE A 82 8.89 9.47 0.35
C ILE A 82 8.85 8.57 1.59
N ASP A 83 9.96 8.42 2.31
CA ASP A 83 10.09 7.50 3.44
C ASP A 83 9.20 7.91 4.62
N GLY A 84 9.18 9.19 4.99
CA GLY A 84 8.32 9.68 6.07
C GLY A 84 6.82 9.50 5.78
N LEU A 85 6.42 9.66 4.52
CA LEU A 85 5.02 9.41 4.10
C LEU A 85 4.67 7.93 4.22
N ILE A 86 5.57 7.04 3.79
CA ILE A 86 5.38 5.59 3.90
C ILE A 86 5.31 5.16 5.37
N GLU A 87 6.20 5.67 6.22
CA GLU A 87 6.22 5.39 7.67
C GLU A 87 4.93 5.86 8.34
N GLN A 88 4.41 7.02 7.96
CA GLN A 88 3.13 7.52 8.45
C GLN A 88 1.96 6.63 8.04
N ILE A 89 1.92 6.19 6.77
CA ILE A 89 0.88 5.26 6.29
C ILE A 89 0.95 3.93 7.05
N GLN A 90 2.15 3.37 7.22
CA GLN A 90 2.35 2.14 7.99
C GLN A 90 1.90 2.31 9.45
N THR A 91 2.18 3.46 10.06
CA THR A 91 1.75 3.78 11.41
C THR A 91 0.22 3.84 11.52
N ILE A 92 -0.45 4.48 10.57
CA ILE A 92 -1.92 4.54 10.52
C ILE A 92 -2.50 3.13 10.38
N ILE A 93 -1.95 2.32 9.48
CA ILE A 93 -2.38 0.92 9.29
C ILE A 93 -2.22 0.14 10.60
N ALA A 94 -1.06 0.25 11.26
CA ALA A 94 -0.79 -0.42 12.53
C ALA A 94 -1.78 0.02 13.63
N GLN A 95 -2.05 1.32 13.74
CA GLN A 95 -3.02 1.83 14.71
C GLN A 95 -4.44 1.31 14.45
N VAL A 96 -4.86 1.27 13.19
CA VAL A 96 -6.17 0.71 12.80
C VAL A 96 -6.23 -0.78 13.13
N THR A 97 -5.19 -1.53 12.79
CA THR A 97 -5.09 -2.95 13.14
C THR A 97 -5.16 -3.17 14.65
N SER A 98 -4.38 -2.44 15.45
CA SER A 98 -4.42 -2.54 16.91
C SER A 98 -5.77 -2.15 17.50
N ALA A 99 -6.44 -1.14 16.95
CA ALA A 99 -7.79 -0.77 17.38
C ALA A 99 -8.79 -1.90 17.12
N ILE A 100 -8.73 -2.53 15.94
CA ILE A 100 -9.56 -3.68 15.59
C ILE A 100 -9.28 -4.85 16.54
N GLU A 101 -8.01 -5.18 16.79
CA GLU A 101 -7.64 -6.24 17.73
C GLU A 101 -8.18 -5.99 19.14
N LEU A 102 -8.04 -4.76 19.65
CA LEU A 102 -8.58 -4.39 20.95
C LEU A 102 -10.10 -4.57 21.01
N PHE A 103 -10.82 -4.16 19.97
CA PHE A 103 -12.26 -4.39 19.88
C PHE A 103 -12.59 -5.89 19.85
N LEU A 104 -11.87 -6.69 19.08
CA LEU A 104 -12.07 -8.13 19.02
C LEU A 104 -11.88 -8.79 20.40
N TYR A 105 -10.82 -8.42 21.13
CA TYR A 105 -10.62 -8.90 22.49
C TYR A 105 -11.76 -8.45 23.41
N TRP A 106 -12.17 -7.20 23.33
CA TRP A 106 -13.26 -6.68 24.15
C TRP A 106 -14.58 -7.43 23.90
N PHE A 107 -14.94 -7.64 22.64
CA PHE A 107 -16.10 -8.46 22.27
C PHE A 107 -15.97 -9.90 22.74
N TYR A 108 -14.79 -10.50 22.62
CA TYR A 108 -14.53 -11.84 23.14
C TYR A 108 -14.76 -11.92 24.65
N PHE A 109 -14.24 -10.97 25.43
CA PHE A 109 -14.45 -10.92 26.88
C PHE A 109 -15.91 -10.73 27.25
N VAL A 110 -16.61 -9.84 26.56
CA VAL A 110 -18.05 -9.61 26.77
C VAL A 110 -18.83 -10.90 26.48
N ALA A 111 -18.59 -11.54 25.33
CA ALA A 111 -19.24 -12.80 24.98
C ALA A 111 -18.97 -13.90 26.00
N LEU A 112 -17.72 -14.04 26.45
CA LEU A 112 -17.33 -15.03 27.46
C LEU A 112 -18.03 -14.78 28.80
N SER A 113 -18.15 -13.52 29.22
CA SER A 113 -18.83 -13.14 30.46
C SER A 113 -20.31 -13.50 30.47
N PHE A 114 -20.97 -13.50 29.31
CA PHE A 114 -22.37 -13.93 29.19
C PHE A 114 -22.51 -15.45 28.99
N PHE A 115 -21.55 -16.08 28.30
CA PHE A 115 -21.59 -17.50 27.99
C PHE A 115 -21.33 -18.39 29.22
N LEU A 116 -20.33 -18.05 30.05
CA LEU A 116 -19.95 -18.86 31.21
C LEU A 116 -21.09 -19.05 32.23
N PRO A 117 -21.84 -17.99 32.64
CA PRO A 117 -22.97 -18.16 33.55
C PRO A 117 -24.09 -19.00 32.95
N ALA A 118 -24.40 -18.82 31.66
CA ALA A 118 -25.41 -19.62 30.98
C ALA A 118 -25.04 -21.11 30.96
N LEU A 119 -23.78 -21.43 30.67
CA LEU A 119 -23.27 -22.79 30.69
C LEU A 119 -23.31 -23.39 32.11
N MET A 120 -22.91 -22.61 33.13
CA MET A 120 -22.96 -23.03 34.53
C MET A 120 -24.40 -23.33 34.99
N LEU A 121 -25.37 -22.51 34.60
CA LEU A 121 -26.78 -22.73 34.92
C LEU A 121 -27.32 -24.02 34.28
N LEU A 122 -26.98 -24.27 33.02
CA LEU A 122 -27.35 -25.51 32.33
C LEU A 122 -26.72 -26.74 32.98
N TRP A 123 -25.43 -26.65 33.34
CA TRP A 123 -24.72 -27.72 34.04
C TRP A 123 -25.33 -28.00 35.41
N MET A 124 -25.62 -26.96 36.20
CA MET A 124 -26.25 -27.09 37.51
C MET A 124 -27.64 -27.72 37.41
N ASN A 125 -28.44 -27.34 36.40
CA ASN A 125 -29.74 -27.96 36.15
C ASN A 125 -29.59 -29.45 35.80
N ALA A 126 -28.63 -29.82 34.96
CA ALA A 126 -28.35 -31.22 34.64
C ALA A 126 -27.88 -32.01 35.87
N PHE A 127 -26.95 -31.46 36.65
CA PHE A 127 -26.43 -32.07 37.88
C PHE A 127 -27.53 -32.32 38.91
N MET A 128 -28.38 -31.31 39.16
CA MET A 128 -29.50 -31.44 40.08
C MET A 128 -30.47 -32.54 39.66
N LYS A 129 -30.76 -32.68 38.36
CA LYS A 129 -31.61 -33.77 37.85
C LYS A 129 -30.99 -35.14 38.11
N THR A 130 -29.69 -35.30 37.86
CA THR A 130 -28.98 -36.57 38.11
C THR A 130 -28.97 -36.91 39.60
N LEU A 131 -28.65 -35.94 40.45
CA LEU A 131 -28.60 -36.13 41.91
C LEU A 131 -29.97 -36.54 42.48
N PHE A 132 -31.05 -35.89 42.03
CA PHE A 132 -32.41 -36.26 42.45
C PHE A 132 -32.81 -37.66 41.97
N CYS A 133 -32.39 -38.08 40.77
CA CYS A 133 -32.62 -39.45 40.31
C CYS A 133 -31.94 -40.49 41.21
N GLU A 134 -30.65 -40.29 41.53
CA GLU A 134 -29.91 -41.21 42.41
C GLU A 134 -30.47 -41.27 43.82
N LEU A 135 -30.90 -40.12 44.37
CA LEU A 135 -31.50 -40.05 45.71
C LEU A 135 -32.88 -40.73 45.78
N TRP A 136 -33.67 -40.67 44.69
CA TRP A 136 -34.98 -41.33 44.62
C TRP A 136 -34.86 -42.85 44.42
N GLU A 137 -33.82 -43.32 43.75
CA GLU A 137 -33.58 -44.77 43.56
C GLU A 137 -33.12 -45.47 44.86
N GLN A 138 -32.64 -44.71 45.84
CA GLN A 138 -32.25 -45.21 47.17
C GLN A 138 -33.33 -45.08 48.26
N ALA A 139 -34.51 -44.52 47.94
CA ALA A 139 -35.64 -44.33 48.85
C ALA A 139 -36.79 -45.30 48.54
#